data_AF-A0A1M4Y8D1-F1
#
_entry.id   AF-A0A1M4Y8D1-F1
#
_cell.length_a   1.000
_cell.length_b   1.000
_cell.length_c   1.000
_cell.angle_alpha   90.00
_cell.angle_beta   90.00
_cell.angle_gamma   90.00
#
_symmetry.space_group_name_H-M   'P 1'
#
loop_
_entity.id
_entity.type
_entity.pdbx_description
1 polymer ?
#
loop_
_entity_poly.entity_id
_entity_poly.type
_entity_poly.pdbx_seq_one_letter_code
_entity_poly.pdbx_strand_id
1 'polypeptide(L)'
;MSRKYTFIDLFAGCGGLSEGFYKQGFQGLTHVEFDHYACESLRTRMKHYGYQENEISVLEKDITDKDIIEQIELEVSNKSVDLLIGGPPCQSFSSLGRAKDENGMQDDPRNYLFESYEKILNHFKPKIFVFENVTGLLTAKLGKEKTVNIILKKLGKDYKLIKNPNDMVLNSCDYGVPQVRKRIILIGVRKGLEISPREIYNGIIKTHYNPDSSDEEKKGKKKYVTVKDAINDLPSIKPGEGEKKVEHRVYDWNNYLSTVRSKNENTLLDHVSRTHNEKDRKRYHEMSKNEWTFKELLEKKPSLNHIKQRVFNNSYVVQFWDKPARTIIAHLYKDGNQFIHPDPKQERTITPREAARLQSFPDDFVFEGSRTQQYKQIGNAVPPLMAEAIAKSIKKVLAKL
;
A
#
# COMPACT_ATOMS: atom_id res chain seq x y z
N MET A 1 -2.10 -33.09 0.59
CA MET A 1 -1.82 -31.67 0.87
C MET A 1 -2.31 -30.84 -0.32
N SER A 2 -2.98 -29.71 -0.09
CA SER A 2 -3.39 -28.81 -1.17
C SER A 2 -2.17 -28.22 -1.88
N ARG A 3 -2.20 -28.14 -3.22
CA ARG A 3 -1.16 -27.47 -4.03
C ARG A 3 -0.90 -26.05 -3.51
N LYS A 4 0.37 -25.71 -3.24
CA LYS A 4 0.80 -24.33 -2.97
C LYS A 4 1.09 -23.65 -4.31
N TYR A 5 0.46 -22.50 -4.56
CA TYR A 5 0.76 -21.68 -5.74
C TYR A 5 1.96 -20.79 -5.46
N THR A 6 2.83 -20.63 -6.44
CA THR A 6 4.08 -19.90 -6.28
C THR A 6 4.02 -18.50 -6.89
N PHE A 7 4.80 -17.56 -6.35
CA PHE A 7 4.93 -16.24 -6.97
C PHE A 7 6.33 -15.63 -6.83
N ILE A 8 6.64 -14.69 -7.72
CA ILE A 8 7.77 -13.77 -7.62
C ILE A 8 7.21 -12.36 -7.39
N ASP A 9 7.75 -11.61 -6.44
CA ASP A 9 7.38 -10.19 -6.19
C ASP A 9 8.51 -9.26 -6.65
N LEU A 10 8.21 -8.38 -7.61
CA LEU A 10 9.14 -7.38 -8.12
C LEU A 10 8.79 -6.02 -7.52
N PHE A 11 9.82 -5.24 -7.16
CA PHE A 11 9.61 -3.95 -6.47
C PHE A 11 8.81 -4.16 -5.17
N ALA A 12 9.18 -5.21 -4.42
CA ALA A 12 8.35 -5.77 -3.37
C ALA A 12 8.03 -4.79 -2.23
N GLY A 13 8.87 -3.75 -2.06
CA GLY A 13 8.80 -2.86 -0.91
C GLY A 13 8.92 -3.66 0.37
N CYS A 14 8.19 -3.27 1.42
CA CYS A 14 8.13 -4.09 2.63
C CYS A 14 7.23 -5.33 2.48
N GLY A 15 6.63 -5.59 1.31
CA GLY A 15 5.79 -6.77 1.08
C GLY A 15 4.30 -6.58 1.38
N GLY A 16 3.76 -5.36 1.34
CA GLY A 16 2.31 -5.15 1.55
C GLY A 16 1.42 -5.84 0.51
N LEU A 17 1.88 -5.94 -0.75
CA LEU A 17 1.20 -6.74 -1.77
C LEU A 17 1.36 -8.24 -1.47
N SER A 18 2.59 -8.70 -1.25
CA SER A 18 2.91 -10.07 -0.85
C SER A 18 2.13 -10.58 0.36
N GLU A 19 1.87 -9.74 1.36
CA GLU A 19 1.12 -10.08 2.56
C GLU A 19 -0.26 -10.68 2.24
N GLY A 20 -0.96 -10.11 1.27
CA GLY A 20 -2.26 -10.64 0.83
C GLY A 20 -2.16 -12.02 0.20
N PHE A 21 -1.07 -12.30 -0.52
CA PHE A 21 -0.81 -13.61 -1.12
C PHE A 21 -0.41 -14.65 -0.08
N TYR A 22 0.44 -14.28 0.88
CA TYR A 22 0.79 -15.16 1.99
C TYR A 22 -0.42 -15.56 2.84
N LYS A 23 -1.31 -14.62 3.15
CA LYS A 23 -2.60 -14.91 3.84
C LYS A 23 -3.47 -15.91 3.10
N GLN A 24 -3.35 -15.97 1.77
CA GLN A 24 -4.05 -16.95 0.94
C GLN A 24 -3.24 -18.24 0.70
N GLY A 25 -2.12 -18.42 1.39
CA GLY A 25 -1.29 -19.63 1.34
C GLY A 25 -0.48 -19.80 0.06
N PHE A 26 -0.22 -18.70 -0.66
CA PHE A 26 0.78 -18.71 -1.74
C PHE A 26 2.19 -18.77 -1.16
N GLN A 27 3.11 -19.33 -1.93
CA GLN A 27 4.53 -19.43 -1.61
C GLN A 27 5.31 -18.41 -2.46
N GLY A 28 5.85 -17.37 -1.83
CA GLY A 28 6.85 -16.50 -2.44
C GLY A 28 8.12 -17.30 -2.72
N LEU A 29 8.57 -17.27 -3.97
CA LEU A 29 9.81 -17.90 -4.41
C LEU A 29 11.00 -16.95 -4.20
N THR A 30 10.82 -15.68 -4.56
CA THR A 30 11.79 -14.62 -4.30
C THR A 30 11.10 -13.26 -4.34
N HIS A 31 11.71 -12.28 -3.66
CA HIS A 31 11.34 -10.87 -3.69
C HIS A 31 12.52 -10.06 -4.20
N VAL A 32 12.30 -9.17 -5.16
CA VAL A 32 13.31 -8.22 -5.64
C VAL A 32 12.98 -6.84 -5.10
N GLU A 33 13.89 -6.29 -4.29
CA GLU A 33 13.77 -4.98 -3.68
C GLU A 33 15.18 -4.40 -3.48
N PHE A 34 15.36 -3.09 -3.61
CA PHE A 34 16.68 -2.46 -3.49
C PHE A 34 16.85 -1.66 -2.20
N ASP A 35 15.75 -1.26 -1.54
CA ASP A 35 15.80 -0.63 -0.22
C ASP A 35 16.10 -1.69 0.85
N HIS A 36 17.27 -1.55 1.47
CA HIS A 36 17.76 -2.45 2.50
C HIS A 36 16.74 -2.74 3.62
N TYR A 37 16.08 -1.71 4.16
CA TYR A 37 15.16 -1.90 5.29
C TYR A 37 13.83 -2.54 4.88
N ALA A 38 13.40 -2.31 3.65
CA ALA A 38 12.29 -3.03 3.05
C ALA A 38 12.64 -4.53 2.89
N CYS A 39 13.87 -4.85 2.45
CA CYS A 39 14.37 -6.21 2.37
C CYS A 39 14.41 -6.91 3.74
N GLU A 40 14.93 -6.24 4.77
CA GLU A 40 14.92 -6.78 6.14
C GLU A 40 13.50 -7.06 6.64
N SER A 41 12.55 -6.16 6.35
CA SER A 41 11.14 -6.36 6.72
C SER A 41 10.53 -7.57 6.01
N LEU A 42 10.86 -7.77 4.72
CA LEU A 42 10.46 -8.97 3.97
C LEU A 42 11.06 -10.24 4.57
N ARG A 43 12.35 -10.24 4.91
CA ARG A 43 13.04 -11.39 5.54
C ARG A 43 12.34 -11.77 6.85
N THR A 44 12.06 -10.78 7.71
CA THR A 44 11.29 -10.99 8.96
C THR A 44 9.89 -11.52 8.67
N ARG A 45 9.21 -11.01 7.64
CA ARG A 45 7.86 -11.48 7.29
C ARG A 45 7.86 -12.90 6.71
N MET A 46 8.86 -13.29 5.93
CA MET A 46 9.00 -14.67 5.45
C MET A 46 9.21 -15.65 6.61
N LYS A 47 10.04 -15.30 7.60
CA LYS A 47 10.18 -16.09 8.85
C LYS A 47 8.85 -16.29 9.56
N HIS A 48 8.03 -15.25 9.65
CA HIS A 48 6.68 -15.34 10.22
C HIS A 48 5.79 -16.38 9.50
N TYR A 49 5.92 -16.51 8.17
CA TYR A 49 5.19 -17.50 7.38
C TYR A 49 5.87 -18.89 7.34
N GLY A 50 6.88 -19.12 8.17
CA GLY A 50 7.49 -20.44 8.39
C GLY A 50 8.62 -20.81 7.44
N TYR A 51 9.12 -19.85 6.64
CA TYR A 51 10.31 -20.08 5.81
C TYR A 51 11.54 -20.29 6.70
N GLN A 52 12.30 -21.35 6.42
CA GLN A 52 13.60 -21.57 7.05
C GLN A 52 14.64 -20.61 6.51
N GLU A 53 15.75 -20.39 7.23
CA GLU A 53 16.77 -19.41 6.85
C GLU A 53 17.30 -19.63 5.42
N ASN A 54 17.48 -20.89 5.02
CA ASN A 54 17.93 -21.28 3.67
C ASN A 54 16.82 -21.24 2.59
N GLU A 55 15.57 -20.98 2.97
CA GLU A 55 14.44 -20.80 2.06
C GLU A 55 14.07 -19.33 1.85
N ILE A 56 14.60 -18.43 2.68
CA ILE A 56 14.33 -16.99 2.58
C ILE A 56 15.09 -16.43 1.39
N SER A 57 14.32 -16.04 0.37
CA SER A 57 14.86 -15.43 -0.83
C SER A 57 14.36 -13.98 -0.95
N VAL A 58 15.26 -13.05 -0.62
CA VAL A 58 15.07 -11.61 -0.79
C VAL A 58 16.32 -11.05 -1.46
N LEU A 59 16.21 -10.81 -2.77
CA LEU A 59 17.25 -10.25 -3.61
C LEU A 59 17.30 -8.73 -3.41
N GLU A 60 18.27 -8.31 -2.60
CA GLU A 60 18.56 -6.90 -2.32
C GLU A 60 19.33 -6.28 -3.51
N LYS A 61 18.61 -6.02 -4.60
CA LYS A 61 19.17 -5.69 -5.92
C LYS A 61 18.30 -4.66 -6.65
N ASP A 62 18.93 -3.87 -7.51
CA ASP A 62 18.19 -3.06 -8.47
C ASP A 62 17.67 -3.97 -9.60
N ILE A 63 16.38 -3.84 -9.92
CA ILE A 63 15.76 -4.63 -10.99
C ILE A 63 16.39 -4.38 -12.38
N THR A 64 17.18 -3.31 -12.53
CA THR A 64 17.87 -2.94 -13.77
C THR A 64 19.25 -3.55 -13.89
N ASP A 65 19.73 -4.28 -12.87
CA ASP A 65 21.00 -5.00 -12.90
C ASP A 65 21.02 -6.01 -14.06
N LYS A 66 22.19 -6.12 -14.72
CA LYS A 66 22.31 -6.92 -15.96
C LYS A 66 22.10 -8.42 -15.72
N ASP A 67 22.49 -8.92 -14.55
CA ASP A 67 22.39 -10.31 -14.13
C ASP A 67 21.08 -10.61 -13.38
N ILE A 68 20.14 -9.66 -13.27
CA ILE A 68 18.96 -9.82 -12.42
C ILE A 68 18.12 -11.05 -12.76
N ILE A 69 17.99 -11.40 -14.03
CA ILE A 69 17.23 -12.59 -14.46
C ILE A 69 17.94 -13.87 -13.97
N GLU A 70 19.26 -13.94 -14.12
CA GLU A 70 20.08 -15.08 -13.68
C GLU A 70 19.98 -15.25 -12.16
N GLN A 71 20.05 -14.14 -11.40
CA GLN A 71 19.88 -14.16 -9.94
C GLN A 71 18.49 -14.68 -9.53
N ILE A 72 17.41 -14.21 -10.19
CA ILE A 72 16.05 -14.71 -9.92
C ILE A 72 15.93 -16.20 -10.26
N GLU A 73 16.56 -16.67 -11.34
CA GLU A 73 16.54 -18.10 -11.71
C GLU A 73 17.21 -18.99 -10.67
N LEU A 74 18.35 -18.55 -10.12
CA LEU A 74 19.05 -19.26 -9.03
C LEU A 74 18.13 -19.42 -7.82
N GLU A 75 17.49 -18.35 -7.38
CA GLU A 75 16.57 -18.34 -6.24
C GLU A 75 15.30 -19.17 -6.48
N VAL A 76 14.73 -19.08 -7.69
CA VAL A 76 13.57 -19.88 -8.09
C VAL A 76 13.93 -21.38 -8.16
N SER A 77 15.18 -21.73 -8.43
CA SER A 77 15.70 -23.11 -8.42
C SER A 77 14.83 -24.07 -9.25
N ASN A 78 14.50 -23.68 -10.49
CA ASN A 78 13.64 -24.43 -11.44
C ASN A 78 12.20 -24.70 -10.96
N LYS A 79 11.74 -24.11 -9.85
CA LYS A 79 10.34 -24.21 -9.44
C LYS A 79 9.45 -23.52 -10.48
N SER A 80 8.28 -24.10 -10.74
CA SER A 80 7.29 -23.45 -11.61
C SER A 80 6.82 -22.13 -10.99
N VAL A 81 6.70 -21.08 -11.79
CA VAL A 81 6.18 -19.76 -11.37
C VAL A 81 4.72 -19.64 -11.81
N ASP A 82 3.79 -19.74 -10.86
CA ASP A 82 2.36 -19.57 -11.19
C ASP A 82 2.00 -18.08 -11.40
N LEU A 83 2.66 -17.18 -10.68
CA LEU A 83 2.32 -15.76 -10.62
C LEU A 83 3.56 -14.84 -10.60
N LEU A 84 3.50 -13.71 -11.30
CA LEU A 84 4.41 -12.58 -11.11
C LEU A 84 3.61 -11.39 -10.58
N ILE A 85 4.02 -10.80 -9.47
CA ILE A 85 3.41 -9.60 -8.90
C ILE A 85 4.44 -8.49 -8.82
N GLY A 86 3.99 -7.24 -8.81
CA GLY A 86 4.89 -6.12 -8.52
C GLY A 86 4.28 -4.76 -8.81
N GLY A 87 4.86 -3.72 -8.21
CA GLY A 87 4.44 -2.34 -8.38
C GLY A 87 5.58 -1.44 -8.83
N PRO A 88 5.94 -1.39 -10.13
CA PRO A 88 7.05 -0.57 -10.59
C PRO A 88 6.83 0.90 -10.22
N PRO A 89 7.83 1.56 -9.60
CA PRO A 89 7.64 2.90 -9.09
C PRO A 89 7.40 3.88 -10.24
N CYS A 90 6.43 4.75 -10.03
CA CYS A 90 5.90 5.68 -11.03
C CYS A 90 6.06 7.12 -10.52
N GLN A 91 7.25 7.45 -9.97
CA GLN A 91 7.46 8.63 -9.12
C GLN A 91 7.28 9.97 -9.88
N SER A 92 7.60 9.99 -11.16
CA SER A 92 7.35 11.06 -12.14
C SER A 92 5.89 11.35 -12.45
N PHE A 93 5.01 10.36 -12.28
CA PHE A 93 3.63 10.44 -12.75
C PHE A 93 2.64 10.80 -11.63
N SER A 94 3.15 10.91 -10.39
CA SER A 94 2.39 11.48 -9.27
C SER A 94 2.20 12.99 -9.44
N SER A 95 1.04 13.53 -9.08
CA SER A 95 0.77 14.98 -9.18
C SER A 95 1.78 15.84 -8.41
N LEU A 96 2.35 15.30 -7.33
CA LEU A 96 3.40 15.94 -6.52
C LEU A 96 4.80 15.85 -7.16
N GLY A 97 5.08 14.79 -7.93
CA GLY A 97 6.32 14.64 -8.70
C GLY A 97 6.38 15.64 -9.85
N ARG A 98 5.34 15.67 -10.70
CA ARG A 98 5.25 16.60 -11.85
C ARG A 98 5.32 18.08 -11.44
N ALA A 99 4.83 18.44 -10.27
CA ALA A 99 4.84 19.81 -9.78
C ALA A 99 6.23 20.31 -9.34
N LYS A 100 7.23 19.42 -9.21
CA LYS A 100 8.57 19.74 -8.71
C LYS A 100 9.65 19.87 -9.79
N ASP A 101 9.35 19.51 -11.04
CA ASP A 101 10.32 19.45 -12.14
C ASP A 101 9.85 20.30 -13.33
N GLU A 102 10.74 21.13 -13.89
CA GLU A 102 10.41 22.07 -14.98
C GLU A 102 10.06 21.34 -16.30
N ASN A 103 10.57 20.11 -16.49
CA ASN A 103 10.25 19.24 -17.62
C ASN A 103 9.16 18.21 -17.29
N GLY A 104 8.51 18.32 -16.12
CA GLY A 104 7.45 17.40 -15.67
C GLY A 104 7.93 15.96 -15.48
N MET A 105 9.21 15.75 -15.21
CA MET A 105 9.87 14.45 -15.00
C MET A 105 9.81 13.49 -16.21
N GLN A 106 9.78 14.01 -17.44
CA GLN A 106 9.71 13.20 -18.67
C GLN A 106 10.96 12.31 -18.88
N ASP A 107 12.14 12.79 -18.49
CA ASP A 107 13.43 12.10 -18.69
C ASP A 107 13.84 11.20 -17.52
N ASP A 108 12.95 11.00 -16.54
CA ASP A 108 13.24 10.17 -15.38
C ASP A 108 13.40 8.69 -15.78
N PRO A 109 14.55 8.05 -15.53
CA PRO A 109 14.77 6.64 -15.89
C PRO A 109 13.78 5.70 -15.20
N ARG A 110 13.21 6.11 -14.06
CA ARG A 110 12.17 5.34 -13.35
C ARG A 110 10.91 5.17 -14.19
N ASN A 111 10.68 6.01 -15.20
CA ASN A 111 9.56 5.91 -16.12
C ASN A 111 9.57 4.64 -16.95
N TYR A 112 10.74 4.00 -17.08
CA TYR A 112 10.96 2.84 -17.92
C TYR A 112 11.09 1.55 -17.09
N LEU A 113 10.92 1.58 -15.77
CA LEU A 113 11.02 0.39 -14.92
C LEU A 113 9.93 -0.67 -15.21
N PHE A 114 8.83 -0.28 -15.84
CA PHE A 114 7.85 -1.24 -16.37
C PHE A 114 8.46 -2.13 -17.47
N GLU A 115 9.52 -1.71 -18.15
CA GLU A 115 10.23 -2.53 -19.13
C GLU A 115 11.05 -3.63 -18.47
N SER A 116 11.65 -3.38 -17.30
CA SER A 116 12.28 -4.44 -16.49
C SER A 116 11.23 -5.47 -16.04
N TYR A 117 10.05 -5.01 -15.61
CA TYR A 117 8.91 -5.89 -15.32
C TYR A 117 8.54 -6.74 -16.56
N GLU A 118 8.41 -6.12 -17.73
CA GLU A 118 8.11 -6.80 -19.00
C GLU A 118 9.16 -7.87 -19.34
N LYS A 119 10.46 -7.56 -19.21
CA LYS A 119 11.55 -8.50 -19.48
C LYS A 119 11.43 -9.76 -18.61
N ILE A 120 11.25 -9.59 -17.31
CA ILE A 120 11.11 -10.70 -16.36
C ILE A 120 9.81 -11.48 -16.63
N LEU A 121 8.70 -10.79 -16.92
CA LEU A 121 7.44 -11.42 -17.30
C LEU A 121 7.58 -12.31 -18.55
N ASN A 122 8.29 -11.84 -19.57
CA ASN A 122 8.50 -12.57 -20.82
C ASN A 122 9.47 -13.75 -20.67
N HIS A 123 10.37 -13.68 -19.67
CA HIS A 123 11.30 -14.75 -19.32
C HIS A 123 10.59 -15.90 -18.59
N PHE A 124 9.99 -15.62 -17.42
CA PHE A 124 9.37 -16.65 -16.58
C PHE A 124 8.00 -17.12 -17.08
N LYS A 125 7.33 -16.32 -17.91
CA LYS A 125 6.02 -16.61 -18.50
C LYS A 125 5.01 -17.20 -17.49
N PRO A 126 4.78 -16.57 -16.32
CA PRO A 126 3.83 -17.07 -15.33
C PRO A 126 2.42 -17.24 -15.93
N LYS A 127 1.55 -18.00 -15.26
CA LYS A 127 0.16 -18.16 -15.71
C LYS A 127 -0.61 -16.86 -15.62
N ILE A 128 -0.36 -16.09 -14.57
CA ILE A 128 -1.01 -14.81 -14.27
C ILE A 128 0.07 -13.79 -13.90
N PHE A 129 -0.19 -12.50 -14.13
CA PHE A 129 0.58 -11.44 -13.50
C PHE A 129 -0.32 -10.38 -12.86
N VAL A 130 0.20 -9.67 -11.85
CA VAL A 130 -0.44 -8.51 -11.21
C VAL A 130 0.53 -7.34 -11.22
N PHE A 131 0.20 -6.32 -12.00
CA PHE A 131 0.93 -5.06 -12.08
C PHE A 131 0.17 -3.99 -11.31
N GLU A 132 0.73 -3.51 -10.20
CA GLU A 132 0.16 -2.43 -9.40
C GLU A 132 0.73 -1.07 -9.81
N ASN A 133 -0.12 -0.04 -9.78
CA ASN A 133 0.34 1.34 -9.91
C ASN A 133 -0.62 2.41 -9.37
N VAL A 134 -0.14 3.64 -9.30
CA VAL A 134 -0.94 4.83 -8.94
C VAL A 134 -1.87 5.25 -10.09
N THR A 135 -3.01 5.87 -9.76
CA THR A 135 -3.98 6.36 -10.76
C THR A 135 -3.43 7.45 -11.69
N GLY A 136 -2.35 8.13 -11.29
CA GLY A 136 -1.65 9.11 -12.15
C GLY A 136 -1.21 8.52 -13.49
N LEU A 137 -0.91 7.22 -13.53
CA LEU A 137 -0.52 6.48 -14.74
C LEU A 137 -1.58 6.54 -15.87
N LEU A 138 -2.88 6.70 -15.54
CA LEU A 138 -3.95 6.84 -16.55
C LEU A 138 -3.84 8.14 -17.38
N THR A 139 -3.16 9.14 -16.82
CA THR A 139 -2.98 10.48 -17.44
C THR A 139 -1.54 10.76 -17.84
N ALA A 140 -0.60 9.97 -17.31
CA ALA A 140 0.81 9.98 -17.67
C ALA A 140 1.02 9.79 -19.18
N LYS A 141 2.04 10.45 -19.72
CA LYS A 141 2.46 10.30 -21.12
C LYS A 141 3.95 10.01 -21.19
N LEU A 142 4.32 9.14 -22.14
CA LEU A 142 5.69 8.96 -22.62
C LEU A 142 5.69 9.39 -24.09
N GLY A 143 6.39 10.49 -24.39
CA GLY A 143 6.25 11.19 -25.66
C GLY A 143 4.81 11.65 -25.90
N LYS A 144 4.20 11.22 -27.01
CA LYS A 144 2.83 11.61 -27.39
C LYS A 144 1.75 10.63 -26.91
N GLU A 145 2.11 9.45 -26.43
CA GLU A 145 1.19 8.37 -26.06
C GLU A 145 1.00 8.28 -24.55
N LYS A 146 -0.19 7.87 -24.10
CA LYS A 146 -0.44 7.62 -22.68
C LYS A 146 0.36 6.40 -22.22
N THR A 147 1.09 6.52 -21.11
CA THR A 147 1.94 5.43 -20.58
C THR A 147 1.15 4.14 -20.34
N VAL A 148 -0.10 4.24 -19.86
CA VAL A 148 -0.97 3.06 -19.68
C VAL A 148 -1.21 2.30 -21.00
N ASN A 149 -1.34 2.99 -22.14
CA ASN A 149 -1.56 2.33 -23.43
C ASN A 149 -0.31 1.57 -23.89
N ILE A 150 0.86 2.16 -23.69
CA ILE A 150 2.16 1.53 -23.96
C ILE A 150 2.31 0.25 -23.13
N ILE A 151 2.00 0.30 -21.84
CA ILE A 151 2.04 -0.85 -20.93
C ILE A 151 1.05 -1.94 -21.39
N LEU A 152 -0.19 -1.60 -21.70
CA LEU A 152 -1.20 -2.55 -22.17
C LEU A 152 -0.77 -3.23 -23.47
N LYS A 153 -0.16 -2.48 -24.40
CA LYS A 153 0.36 -3.03 -25.65
C LYS A 153 1.49 -4.03 -25.41
N LYS A 154 2.48 -3.65 -24.59
CA LYS A 154 3.66 -4.47 -24.28
C LYS A 154 3.30 -5.72 -23.50
N LEU A 155 2.64 -5.57 -22.35
CA LEU A 155 2.25 -6.72 -21.51
C LEU A 155 1.16 -7.58 -22.15
N GLY A 156 0.37 -7.03 -23.09
CA GLY A 156 -0.67 -7.75 -23.83
C GLY A 156 -0.16 -8.63 -24.99
N LYS A 157 1.16 -8.64 -25.26
CA LYS A 157 1.75 -9.46 -26.33
C LYS A 157 1.48 -10.95 -26.12
N ASP A 158 1.75 -11.46 -24.93
CA ASP A 158 1.58 -12.88 -24.58
C ASP A 158 0.49 -13.13 -23.52
N TYR A 159 -0.20 -12.07 -23.08
CA TYR A 159 -1.26 -12.14 -22.07
C TYR A 159 -2.57 -11.52 -22.57
N LYS A 160 -3.67 -12.09 -22.11
CA LYS A 160 -5.01 -11.52 -22.21
C LYS A 160 -5.16 -10.48 -21.10
N LEU A 161 -5.67 -9.30 -21.46
CA LEU A 161 -5.90 -8.17 -20.57
C LEU A 161 -7.34 -7.67 -20.71
N ILE A 162 -7.86 -6.96 -19.70
CA ILE A 162 -9.06 -6.14 -19.86
C ILE A 162 -8.72 -4.87 -20.68
N LYS A 163 -9.68 -4.39 -21.48
CA LYS A 163 -9.43 -3.33 -22.46
C LYS A 163 -9.60 -1.92 -21.90
N ASN A 164 -10.50 -1.72 -20.93
CA ASN A 164 -10.80 -0.41 -20.38
C ASN A 164 -9.94 -0.13 -19.14
N PRO A 165 -9.04 0.87 -19.15
CA PRO A 165 -8.18 1.19 -18.02
C PRO A 165 -8.94 1.57 -16.73
N ASN A 166 -10.16 2.12 -16.84
CA ASN A 166 -10.95 2.49 -15.67
C ASN A 166 -11.45 1.27 -14.88
N ASP A 167 -11.64 0.12 -15.56
CA ASP A 167 -12.07 -1.13 -14.93
C ASP A 167 -10.93 -1.76 -14.09
N MET A 168 -9.69 -1.29 -14.24
CA MET A 168 -8.53 -1.71 -13.46
C MET A 168 -8.40 -0.94 -12.13
N VAL A 169 -9.20 0.11 -11.91
CA VAL A 169 -9.06 0.98 -10.74
C VAL A 169 -9.82 0.42 -9.55
N LEU A 170 -9.08 0.01 -8.53
CA LEU A 170 -9.63 -0.48 -7.26
C LEU A 170 -9.47 0.58 -6.17
N ASN A 171 -10.49 0.74 -5.31
CA ASN A 171 -10.41 1.57 -4.11
C ASN A 171 -10.27 0.65 -2.89
N SER A 172 -9.19 0.80 -2.11
CA SER A 172 -8.93 -0.02 -0.92
C SER A 172 -10.08 -0.01 0.08
N CYS A 173 -10.81 1.10 0.17
CA CYS A 173 -11.97 1.27 1.04
C CYS A 173 -13.05 0.21 0.79
N ASP A 174 -13.20 -0.24 -0.47
CA ASP A 174 -14.20 -1.25 -0.87
C ASP A 174 -13.89 -2.65 -0.29
N TYR A 175 -12.69 -2.86 0.27
CA TYR A 175 -12.19 -4.14 0.77
C TYR A 175 -11.94 -4.12 2.28
N GLY A 176 -12.52 -3.15 3.01
CA GLY A 176 -12.40 -3.08 4.46
C GLY A 176 -11.12 -2.41 4.96
N VAL A 177 -10.38 -1.72 4.09
CA VAL A 177 -9.25 -0.88 4.49
C VAL A 177 -9.80 0.46 4.99
N PRO A 178 -9.37 0.96 6.17
CA PRO A 178 -9.84 2.22 6.76
C PRO A 178 -9.24 3.46 6.07
N GLN A 179 -9.17 3.44 4.75
CA GLN A 179 -8.49 4.44 3.94
C GLN A 179 -9.10 4.51 2.53
N VAL A 180 -9.25 5.72 2.00
CA VAL A 180 -9.54 5.93 0.57
C VAL A 180 -8.23 5.97 -0.19
N ARG A 181 -7.90 4.87 -0.89
CA ARG A 181 -6.70 4.74 -1.74
C ARG A 181 -7.08 4.04 -3.04
N LYS A 182 -7.05 4.79 -4.13
CA LYS A 182 -7.27 4.26 -5.48
C LYS A 182 -5.94 3.80 -6.09
N ARG A 183 -5.95 2.61 -6.70
CA ARG A 183 -4.82 2.01 -7.41
C ARG A 183 -5.27 1.35 -8.70
N ILE A 184 -4.42 1.38 -9.70
CA ILE A 184 -4.55 0.59 -10.92
C ILE A 184 -3.98 -0.78 -10.59
N ILE A 185 -4.80 -1.82 -10.74
CA ILE A 185 -4.40 -3.21 -10.62
C ILE A 185 -4.61 -3.84 -11.99
N LEU A 186 -3.53 -3.94 -12.78
CA LEU A 186 -3.57 -4.59 -14.08
C LEU A 186 -3.25 -6.08 -13.92
N ILE A 187 -4.27 -6.91 -14.12
CA ILE A 187 -4.16 -8.37 -14.09
C ILE A 187 -4.16 -8.91 -15.52
N GLY A 188 -3.13 -9.71 -15.84
CA GLY A 188 -3.05 -10.42 -17.12
C GLY A 188 -3.02 -11.93 -16.96
N VAL A 189 -3.61 -12.63 -17.92
CA VAL A 189 -3.68 -14.10 -17.96
C VAL A 189 -2.98 -14.60 -19.22
N ARG A 190 -2.02 -15.52 -19.08
CA ARG A 190 -1.23 -16.01 -20.21
C ARG A 190 -2.14 -16.55 -21.33
N LYS A 191 -1.85 -16.20 -22.57
CA LYS A 191 -2.57 -16.71 -23.74
C LYS A 191 -2.46 -18.24 -23.79
N GLY A 192 -3.53 -18.91 -24.25
CA GLY A 192 -3.63 -20.37 -24.26
C GLY A 192 -4.22 -21.00 -22.99
N LEU A 193 -4.43 -20.25 -21.90
CA LEU A 193 -5.19 -20.74 -20.73
C LEU A 193 -6.69 -20.49 -20.91
N GLU A 194 -7.58 -21.39 -20.50
CA GLU A 194 -9.05 -21.22 -20.61
C GLU A 194 -9.64 -20.33 -19.49
N ILE A 195 -9.01 -19.19 -19.23
CA ILE A 195 -9.42 -18.21 -18.21
C ILE A 195 -9.48 -16.81 -18.82
N SER A 196 -10.51 -16.05 -18.47
CA SER A 196 -10.59 -14.63 -18.80
C SER A 196 -10.09 -13.76 -17.65
N PRO A 197 -9.30 -12.70 -17.89
CA PRO A 197 -8.97 -11.71 -16.86
C PRO A 197 -10.22 -11.15 -16.17
N ARG A 198 -11.33 -11.00 -16.91
CA ARG A 198 -12.60 -10.49 -16.37
C ARG A 198 -13.18 -11.38 -15.26
N GLU A 199 -12.93 -12.68 -15.34
CA GLU A 199 -13.31 -13.62 -14.28
C GLU A 199 -12.59 -13.32 -12.97
N ILE A 200 -11.29 -12.98 -13.04
CA ILE A 200 -10.51 -12.58 -11.88
C ILE A 200 -11.06 -11.27 -11.31
N TYR A 201 -11.30 -10.23 -12.13
CA TYR A 201 -11.86 -8.97 -11.63
C TYR A 201 -13.24 -9.15 -10.99
N ASN A 202 -14.12 -9.95 -11.60
CA ASN A 202 -15.44 -10.26 -11.03
C ASN A 202 -15.33 -11.02 -9.70
N GLY A 203 -14.27 -11.81 -9.51
CA GLY A 203 -13.99 -12.51 -8.25
C GLY A 203 -13.36 -11.64 -7.16
N ILE A 204 -12.91 -10.42 -7.47
CA ILE A 204 -12.42 -9.45 -6.48
C ILE A 204 -13.64 -8.73 -5.87
N ILE A 205 -14.26 -9.39 -4.90
CA ILE A 205 -15.52 -8.95 -4.31
C ILE A 205 -15.32 -7.71 -3.43
N LYS A 206 -16.02 -6.62 -3.78
CA LYS A 206 -16.17 -5.44 -2.93
C LYS A 206 -17.08 -5.76 -1.76
N THR A 207 -16.53 -5.81 -0.55
CA THR A 207 -17.24 -6.18 0.68
C THR A 207 -17.80 -4.98 1.43
N HIS A 208 -17.25 -3.80 1.17
CA HIS A 208 -17.64 -2.55 1.81
C HIS A 208 -18.05 -1.52 0.74
N TYR A 209 -18.91 -0.57 1.13
CA TYR A 209 -19.13 0.64 0.35
C TYR A 209 -18.23 1.76 0.89
N ASN A 210 -17.80 2.67 0.02
CA ASN A 210 -16.98 3.84 0.38
C ASN A 210 -17.85 5.11 0.52
N PRO A 211 -17.32 6.23 1.06
CA PRO A 211 -18.10 7.45 1.28
C PRO A 211 -18.78 8.03 0.03
N ASP A 212 -18.22 7.80 -1.15
CA ASP A 212 -18.71 8.34 -2.43
C ASP A 212 -19.67 7.37 -3.15
N SER A 213 -20.02 6.24 -2.53
CA SER A 213 -20.84 5.20 -3.16
C SER A 213 -22.31 5.62 -3.27
N SER A 214 -22.91 5.36 -4.43
CA SER A 214 -24.35 5.50 -4.67
C SER A 214 -25.18 4.51 -3.84
N ASP A 215 -26.49 4.72 -3.70
CA ASP A 215 -27.35 3.82 -2.92
C ASP A 215 -27.41 2.40 -3.49
N GLU A 216 -27.32 2.26 -4.81
CA GLU A 216 -27.21 0.95 -5.46
C GLU A 216 -25.90 0.26 -5.09
N GLU A 217 -24.79 0.99 -5.06
CA GLU A 217 -23.50 0.44 -4.68
C GLU A 217 -23.41 0.05 -3.20
N LYS A 218 -24.26 0.61 -2.33
CA LYS A 218 -24.32 0.26 -0.90
C LYS A 218 -25.03 -1.07 -0.65
N LYS A 219 -25.95 -1.50 -1.52
CA LYS A 219 -26.76 -2.71 -1.31
C LYS A 219 -25.88 -3.95 -1.09
N GLY A 220 -26.17 -4.69 -0.02
CA GLY A 220 -25.48 -5.93 0.33
C GLY A 220 -24.02 -5.76 0.80
N LYS A 221 -23.53 -4.53 1.01
CA LYS A 221 -22.16 -4.24 1.44
C LYS A 221 -22.13 -3.64 2.85
N LYS A 222 -21.04 -3.87 3.56
CA LYS A 222 -20.79 -3.26 4.87
C LYS A 222 -20.43 -1.78 4.72
N LYS A 223 -20.71 -0.96 5.74
CA LYS A 223 -20.17 0.41 5.81
C LYS A 223 -18.64 0.35 5.83
N TYR A 224 -17.98 1.26 5.11
CA TYR A 224 -16.53 1.44 5.18
C TYR A 224 -16.00 1.41 6.62
N VAL A 225 -14.78 0.93 6.78
CA VAL A 225 -14.07 0.97 8.06
C VAL A 225 -13.56 2.40 8.31
N THR A 226 -13.72 2.87 9.53
CA THR A 226 -13.38 4.24 9.93
C THR A 226 -12.00 4.32 10.58
N VAL A 227 -11.47 5.55 10.75
CA VAL A 227 -10.26 5.79 11.56
C VAL A 227 -10.48 5.30 12.99
N LYS A 228 -11.68 5.50 13.55
CA LYS A 228 -12.03 5.04 14.90
C LYS A 228 -11.93 3.53 15.03
N ASP A 229 -12.46 2.79 14.06
CA ASP A 229 -12.37 1.32 14.06
C ASP A 229 -10.91 0.84 14.05
N ALA A 230 -10.01 1.62 13.44
CA ALA A 230 -8.61 1.23 13.25
C ALA A 230 -7.69 1.59 14.41
N ILE A 231 -7.88 2.74 15.06
CA ILE A 231 -6.86 3.27 16.00
C ILE A 231 -7.40 3.67 17.38
N ASN A 232 -8.71 3.61 17.64
CA ASN A 232 -9.28 4.07 18.91
C ASN A 232 -8.89 3.22 20.13
N ASP A 233 -8.51 1.96 19.94
CA ASP A 233 -8.00 1.10 21.04
C ASP A 233 -6.57 1.45 21.44
N LEU A 234 -5.81 2.18 20.63
CA LEU A 234 -4.40 2.42 20.89
C LEU A 234 -4.20 3.34 22.11
N PRO A 235 -3.14 3.11 22.93
CA PRO A 235 -2.85 3.97 24.06
C PRO A 235 -2.68 5.44 23.64
N SER A 236 -3.28 6.36 24.37
CA SER A 236 -3.08 7.79 24.12
C SER A 236 -1.66 8.21 24.46
N ILE A 237 -0.98 8.86 23.52
CA ILE A 237 0.38 9.39 23.70
C ILE A 237 0.49 10.84 23.22
N LYS A 238 1.41 11.61 23.81
CA LYS A 238 1.73 13.00 23.44
C LYS A 238 2.89 13.10 22.45
N PRO A 239 3.19 14.30 21.92
CA PRO A 239 4.35 14.49 21.05
C PRO A 239 5.66 14.05 21.72
N GLY A 240 6.42 13.20 21.05
CA GLY A 240 7.70 12.64 21.54
C GLY A 240 7.58 11.41 22.43
N GLU A 241 6.36 10.98 22.79
CA GLU A 241 6.13 9.79 23.62
C GLU A 241 5.96 8.51 22.78
N GLY A 242 5.78 7.38 23.47
CA GLY A 242 5.59 6.05 22.91
C GLY A 242 6.90 5.28 22.78
N GLU A 243 6.79 3.96 22.58
CA GLU A 243 7.94 3.07 22.47
C GLU A 243 7.80 2.11 21.29
N LYS A 244 8.92 1.53 20.85
CA LYS A 244 8.94 0.59 19.74
C LYS A 244 8.19 -0.70 20.04
N LYS A 245 8.10 -1.10 21.30
CA LYS A 245 7.44 -2.33 21.74
C LYS A 245 6.85 -2.09 23.13
N VAL A 246 5.54 -2.18 23.26
CA VAL A 246 4.83 -2.05 24.55
C VAL A 246 3.83 -3.18 24.72
N GLU A 247 3.49 -3.51 25.97
CA GLU A 247 2.30 -4.32 26.23
C GLU A 247 1.05 -3.48 26.00
N HIS A 248 0.09 -4.02 25.26
CA HIS A 248 -1.19 -3.40 25.00
C HIS A 248 -2.25 -4.49 24.91
N ARG A 249 -3.31 -4.40 25.73
CA ARG A 249 -4.45 -5.33 25.67
C ARG A 249 -5.66 -4.60 25.12
N VAL A 250 -6.31 -5.22 24.14
CA VAL A 250 -7.55 -4.68 23.56
C VAL A 250 -8.74 -5.26 24.32
N TYR A 251 -9.52 -4.38 24.94
CA TYR A 251 -10.75 -4.75 25.63
C TYR A 251 -11.96 -4.64 24.70
N ASP A 252 -12.04 -3.58 23.90
CA ASP A 252 -13.14 -3.33 22.99
C ASP A 252 -12.79 -3.75 21.56
N TRP A 253 -13.13 -4.99 21.22
CA TRP A 253 -12.90 -5.53 19.88
C TRP A 253 -14.00 -5.12 18.91
N ASN A 254 -13.59 -4.61 17.75
CA ASN A 254 -14.47 -4.46 16.59
C ASN A 254 -14.08 -5.44 15.47
N ASN A 255 -14.89 -5.47 14.42
CA ASN A 255 -14.68 -6.36 13.28
C ASN A 255 -13.33 -6.13 12.61
N TYR A 256 -12.87 -4.88 12.53
CA TYR A 256 -11.62 -4.52 11.88
C TYR A 256 -10.39 -4.95 12.70
N LEU A 257 -10.37 -4.67 14.00
CA LEU A 257 -9.26 -5.12 14.87
C LEU A 257 -9.10 -6.64 14.81
N SER A 258 -10.21 -7.37 14.70
CA SER A 258 -10.20 -8.83 14.56
C SER A 258 -9.56 -9.33 13.24
N THR A 259 -9.39 -8.48 12.23
CA THR A 259 -8.72 -8.86 10.95
C THR A 259 -7.24 -8.54 10.93
N VAL A 260 -6.79 -7.54 11.69
CA VAL A 260 -5.39 -7.09 11.73
C VAL A 260 -4.66 -7.53 12.99
N ARG A 261 -5.36 -7.97 14.02
CA ARG A 261 -4.76 -8.32 15.31
C ARG A 261 -5.24 -9.66 15.82
N SER A 262 -4.30 -10.49 16.30
CA SER A 262 -4.62 -11.71 17.02
C SER A 262 -5.07 -11.40 18.46
N LYS A 263 -6.12 -12.09 18.93
CA LYS A 263 -6.58 -11.99 20.33
C LYS A 263 -5.57 -12.49 21.35
N ASN A 264 -4.61 -13.30 20.91
CA ASN A 264 -3.56 -13.87 21.75
C ASN A 264 -2.30 -12.97 21.79
N GLU A 265 -2.27 -11.86 21.04
CA GLU A 265 -1.12 -10.97 20.96
C GLU A 265 -1.32 -9.74 21.84
N ASN A 266 -0.44 -9.58 22.82
CA ASN A 266 -0.44 -8.46 23.76
C ASN A 266 0.68 -7.45 23.45
N THR A 267 1.47 -7.66 22.40
CA THR A 267 2.51 -6.73 21.99
C THR A 267 1.98 -5.72 20.98
N LEU A 268 2.26 -4.44 21.21
CA LEU A 268 2.09 -3.37 20.24
C LEU A 268 3.45 -2.87 19.78
N LEU A 269 3.68 -2.88 18.47
CA LEU A 269 4.92 -2.42 17.86
C LEU A 269 4.77 -1.02 17.26
N ASP A 270 5.83 -0.22 17.30
CA ASP A 270 6.01 1.04 16.56
C ASP A 270 4.94 2.11 16.82
N HIS A 271 4.39 2.15 18.04
CA HIS A 271 3.50 3.21 18.48
C HIS A 271 4.29 4.35 19.12
N VAL A 272 5.08 5.05 18.28
CA VAL A 272 5.99 6.13 18.70
C VAL A 272 5.63 7.43 17.99
N SER A 273 5.36 8.49 18.76
CA SER A 273 5.05 9.81 18.23
C SER A 273 6.30 10.60 17.82
N ARG A 274 6.12 11.50 16.86
CA ARG A 274 7.09 12.58 16.59
C ARG A 274 7.01 13.64 17.67
N THR A 275 8.09 14.39 17.84
CA THR A 275 8.06 15.67 18.56
C THR A 275 7.44 16.76 17.68
N HIS A 276 6.80 17.75 18.30
CA HIS A 276 6.15 18.85 17.61
C HIS A 276 6.37 20.16 18.38
N ASN A 277 6.61 21.25 17.66
CA ASN A 277 6.71 22.57 18.30
C ASN A 277 5.36 23.03 18.84
N GLU A 278 5.37 23.97 19.78
CA GLU A 278 4.16 24.44 20.46
C GLU A 278 3.10 25.03 19.52
N LYS A 279 3.54 25.75 18.47
CA LYS A 279 2.59 26.33 17.51
C LYS A 279 1.85 25.25 16.76
N ASP A 280 2.56 24.24 16.26
CA ASP A 280 1.94 23.10 15.58
C ASP A 280 1.00 22.32 16.51
N ARG A 281 1.39 22.09 17.76
CA ARG A 281 0.52 21.46 18.76
C ARG A 281 -0.79 22.23 18.96
N LYS A 282 -0.72 23.57 19.08
CA LYS A 282 -1.92 24.43 19.17
C LYS A 282 -2.78 24.35 17.90
N ARG A 283 -2.17 24.30 16.71
CA ARG A 283 -2.90 24.12 15.45
C ARG A 283 -3.63 22.77 15.45
N TYR A 284 -2.95 21.69 15.79
CA TYR A 284 -3.53 20.36 15.85
C TYR A 284 -4.69 20.31 16.84
N HIS A 285 -4.53 20.86 18.04
CA HIS A 285 -5.58 20.94 19.05
C HIS A 285 -6.83 21.63 18.51
N GLU A 286 -6.70 22.85 18.00
CA GLU A 286 -7.83 23.65 17.51
C GLU A 286 -8.50 22.99 16.29
N MET A 287 -7.71 22.44 15.37
CA MET A 287 -8.25 21.74 14.20
C MET A 287 -9.00 20.47 14.60
N SER A 288 -8.42 19.62 15.45
CA SER A 288 -9.04 18.37 15.87
C SER A 288 -10.27 18.60 16.74
N LYS A 289 -10.24 19.60 17.63
CA LYS A 289 -11.35 19.93 18.54
C LYS A 289 -12.59 20.41 17.80
N ASN A 290 -12.39 21.20 16.75
CA ASN A 290 -13.49 21.86 16.04
C ASN A 290 -13.77 21.26 14.65
N GLU A 291 -13.08 20.16 14.29
CA GLU A 291 -13.13 19.55 12.97
C GLU A 291 -12.81 20.51 11.81
N TRP A 292 -11.93 21.49 12.06
CA TRP A 292 -11.62 22.53 11.08
C TRP A 292 -10.64 22.05 10.00
N THR A 293 -10.90 22.50 8.78
CA THR A 293 -9.89 22.55 7.72
C THR A 293 -8.77 23.52 8.09
N PHE A 294 -7.61 23.39 7.44
CA PHE A 294 -6.53 24.33 7.67
C PHE A 294 -6.92 25.77 7.31
N LYS A 295 -7.72 25.95 6.25
CA LYS A 295 -8.26 27.26 5.86
C LYS A 295 -9.09 27.89 6.99
N GLU A 296 -10.03 27.14 7.56
CA GLU A 296 -10.86 27.62 8.67
C GLU A 296 -10.04 27.94 9.92
N LEU A 297 -8.98 27.16 10.20
CA LEU A 297 -8.05 27.49 11.28
C LEU A 297 -7.41 28.87 11.07
N LEU A 298 -6.92 29.14 9.85
CA LEU A 298 -6.26 30.42 9.54
C LEU A 298 -7.23 31.60 9.65
N GLU A 299 -8.51 31.40 9.30
CA GLU A 299 -9.57 32.39 9.41
C GLU A 299 -9.99 32.63 10.87
N LYS A 300 -10.20 31.56 11.65
CA LYS A 300 -10.75 31.63 13.02
C LYS A 300 -9.69 31.84 14.10
N LYS A 301 -8.41 31.52 13.82
CA LYS A 301 -7.27 31.71 14.73
C LYS A 301 -6.07 32.33 13.99
N PRO A 302 -6.13 33.60 13.56
CA PRO A 302 -5.06 34.25 12.79
C PRO A 302 -3.68 34.26 13.48
N SER A 303 -3.65 34.23 14.81
CA SER A 303 -2.42 34.13 15.62
C SER A 303 -1.62 32.84 15.39
N LEU A 304 -2.26 31.80 14.84
CA LEU A 304 -1.64 30.53 14.48
C LEU A 304 -1.17 30.49 13.02
N ASN A 305 -1.27 31.59 12.28
CA ASN A 305 -0.79 31.68 10.89
C ASN A 305 0.74 31.55 10.79
N HIS A 306 1.20 31.10 9.63
CA HIS A 306 2.63 31.15 9.28
C HIS A 306 2.99 32.53 8.77
N ILE A 307 4.13 33.07 9.23
CA ILE A 307 4.61 34.41 8.86
C ILE A 307 4.87 34.52 7.34
N LYS A 308 5.25 33.41 6.69
CA LYS A 308 5.40 33.31 5.22
C LYS A 308 4.30 32.40 4.65
N GLN A 309 3.36 32.95 3.88
CA GLN A 309 2.14 32.30 3.39
C GLN A 309 2.31 31.34 2.19
N ARG A 310 3.42 30.60 2.07
CA ARG A 310 3.54 29.54 1.04
C ARG A 310 2.96 28.21 1.52
N VAL A 311 1.73 28.24 2.02
CA VAL A 311 1.11 27.05 2.63
C VAL A 311 -0.14 26.67 1.84
N PHE A 312 -0.19 25.42 1.39
CA PHE A 312 -1.33 24.89 0.64
C PHE A 312 -2.43 24.45 1.61
N ASN A 313 -3.70 24.43 1.18
CA ASN A 313 -4.82 24.00 2.04
C ASN A 313 -4.65 22.59 2.62
N ASN A 314 -3.87 21.73 1.96
CA ASN A 314 -3.60 20.36 2.39
C ASN A 314 -2.34 20.21 3.26
N SER A 315 -1.68 21.30 3.66
CA SER A 315 -0.46 21.24 4.48
C SER A 315 -0.71 20.74 5.90
N TYR A 316 -1.89 21.01 6.46
CA TYR A 316 -2.34 20.47 7.74
C TYR A 316 -3.69 19.78 7.54
N VAL A 317 -3.78 18.49 7.86
CA VAL A 317 -5.03 17.73 7.68
C VAL A 317 -5.24 16.78 8.85
N VAL A 318 -6.33 17.01 9.57
CA VAL A 318 -6.86 16.13 10.61
C VAL A 318 -7.53 14.92 9.97
N GLN A 319 -7.24 13.73 10.49
CA GLN A 319 -8.05 12.55 10.19
C GLN A 319 -9.33 12.62 11.02
N PHE A 320 -10.45 12.10 10.52
CA PHE A 320 -11.73 12.16 11.23
C PHE A 320 -12.13 10.79 11.75
N TRP A 321 -12.58 10.71 13.00
CA TRP A 321 -12.93 9.45 13.65
C TRP A 321 -13.94 8.62 12.83
N ASP A 322 -14.99 9.25 12.32
CA ASP A 322 -16.11 8.56 11.67
C ASP A 322 -15.95 8.39 10.15
N LYS A 323 -14.78 8.73 9.59
CA LYS A 323 -14.47 8.61 8.15
C LYS A 323 -13.27 7.69 7.95
N PRO A 324 -13.09 7.10 6.76
CA PRO A 324 -11.81 6.48 6.40
C PRO A 324 -10.73 7.56 6.33
N ALA A 325 -9.48 7.18 6.60
CA ALA A 325 -8.34 8.07 6.43
C ALA A 325 -8.15 8.45 4.95
N ARG A 326 -7.50 9.58 4.72
CA ARG A 326 -6.98 9.91 3.38
C ARG A 326 -5.85 8.94 3.02
N THR A 327 -5.47 8.92 1.74
CA THR A 327 -4.38 8.04 1.26
C THR A 327 -3.10 8.23 2.07
N ILE A 328 -2.62 7.20 2.77
CA ILE A 328 -1.31 7.18 3.43
C ILE A 328 -0.24 7.22 2.33
N ILE A 329 0.56 8.28 2.32
CA ILE A 329 1.57 8.53 1.29
C ILE A 329 2.96 8.20 1.82
N ALA A 330 3.86 7.74 0.94
CA ALA A 330 5.25 7.49 1.30
C ALA A 330 5.91 8.73 1.91
N HIS A 331 5.58 9.92 1.40
CA HIS A 331 6.09 11.21 1.87
C HIS A 331 5.65 11.58 3.30
N LEU A 332 4.80 10.77 3.95
CA LEU A 332 4.45 10.90 5.36
C LEU A 332 5.71 10.93 6.26
N TYR A 333 6.82 10.32 5.84
CA TYR A 333 8.09 10.43 6.55
C TYR A 333 8.56 11.89 6.75
N LYS A 334 8.23 12.80 5.82
CA LYS A 334 8.49 14.24 5.88
C LYS A 334 7.26 15.04 6.29
N ASP A 335 6.12 14.81 5.64
CA ASP A 335 4.93 15.65 5.74
C ASP A 335 3.92 15.11 6.78
N GLY A 336 4.38 14.93 8.02
CA GLY A 336 3.52 14.45 9.11
C GLY A 336 2.25 15.28 9.30
N ASN A 337 2.32 16.60 9.05
CA ASN A 337 1.21 17.54 9.21
C ASN A 337 -0.01 17.20 8.35
N GLN A 338 0.16 16.42 7.27
CA GLN A 338 -0.97 15.98 6.45
C GLN A 338 -1.79 14.85 7.09
N PHE A 339 -1.37 14.36 8.26
CA PHE A 339 -1.98 13.24 8.98
C PHE A 339 -1.94 13.51 10.49
N ILE A 340 -2.74 14.47 10.92
CA ILE A 340 -2.91 14.84 12.32
C ILE A 340 -3.89 13.88 13.00
N HIS A 341 -3.56 13.48 14.22
CA HIS A 341 -4.39 12.57 15.02
C HIS A 341 -5.75 13.24 15.37
N PRO A 342 -6.87 12.50 15.28
CA PRO A 342 -8.21 13.06 15.52
C PRO A 342 -8.48 13.51 16.97
N ASP A 343 -7.78 12.96 17.96
CA ASP A 343 -7.93 13.37 19.36
C ASP A 343 -7.23 14.73 19.62
N PRO A 344 -7.96 15.81 19.95
CA PRO A 344 -7.38 17.12 20.24
C PRO A 344 -6.48 17.13 21.47
N LYS A 345 -6.64 16.17 22.39
CA LYS A 345 -5.78 16.06 23.57
C LYS A 345 -4.41 15.49 23.22
N GLN A 346 -4.25 14.75 22.13
CA GLN A 346 -2.97 14.11 21.79
C GLN A 346 -2.02 15.06 21.05
N GLU A 347 -2.53 16.09 20.37
CA GLU A 347 -1.73 17.19 19.79
C GLU A 347 -0.54 16.71 18.94
N ARG A 348 -0.72 15.64 18.17
CA ARG A 348 0.36 15.00 17.40
C ARG A 348 -0.12 14.56 16.03
N THR A 349 0.85 14.21 15.20
CA THR A 349 0.63 13.45 13.97
C THR A 349 0.55 11.95 14.25
N ILE A 350 0.02 11.18 13.29
CA ILE A 350 -0.16 9.74 13.48
C ILE A 350 1.18 8.99 13.59
N THR A 351 1.24 7.93 14.40
CA THR A 351 2.44 7.09 14.57
C THR A 351 2.62 6.11 13.40
N PRO A 352 3.78 5.43 13.28
CA PRO A 352 3.93 4.35 12.30
C PRO A 352 2.89 3.24 12.47
N ARG A 353 2.62 2.77 13.70
CA ARG A 353 1.55 1.79 14.00
C ARG A 353 0.17 2.24 13.51
N GLU A 354 -0.20 3.48 13.76
CA GLU A 354 -1.48 4.03 13.28
C GLU A 354 -1.52 4.06 11.74
N ALA A 355 -0.45 4.49 11.09
CA ALA A 355 -0.35 4.46 9.63
C ALA A 355 -0.41 3.03 9.06
N ALA A 356 0.24 2.07 9.73
CA ALA A 356 0.24 0.65 9.36
C ALA A 356 -1.17 0.06 9.47
N ARG A 357 -1.87 0.31 10.58
CA ARG A 357 -3.29 -0.05 10.72
C ARG A 357 -4.15 0.68 9.71
N LEU A 358 -3.90 1.95 9.38
CA LEU A 358 -4.66 2.63 8.34
C LEU A 358 -4.41 2.06 6.93
N GLN A 359 -3.29 1.37 6.73
CA GLN A 359 -2.97 0.58 5.54
C GLN A 359 -3.42 -0.88 5.65
N SER A 360 -4.05 -1.32 6.74
CA SER A 360 -4.45 -2.72 7.01
C SER A 360 -3.33 -3.74 7.16
N PHE A 361 -2.13 -3.28 7.55
CA PHE A 361 -1.09 -4.20 8.01
C PHE A 361 -1.50 -4.89 9.31
N PRO A 362 -1.18 -6.19 9.45
CA PRO A 362 -1.29 -6.87 10.72
C PRO A 362 -0.47 -6.21 11.83
N ASP A 363 -0.92 -6.37 13.08
CA ASP A 363 -0.22 -5.84 14.25
C ASP A 363 1.11 -6.55 14.53
N ASP A 364 1.24 -7.81 14.10
CA ASP A 364 2.48 -8.59 14.14
C ASP A 364 3.44 -8.31 12.97
N PHE A 365 3.07 -7.40 12.06
CA PHE A 365 3.95 -7.00 10.97
C PHE A 365 5.07 -6.11 11.51
N VAL A 366 6.32 -6.55 11.31
CA VAL A 366 7.53 -5.84 11.75
C VAL A 366 8.06 -4.98 10.61
N PHE A 367 8.25 -3.69 10.89
CA PHE A 367 8.88 -2.76 9.95
C PHE A 367 10.29 -2.42 10.42
N GLU A 368 11.28 -2.87 9.67
CA GLU A 368 12.68 -2.70 10.00
C GLU A 368 13.18 -1.28 9.69
N GLY A 369 14.21 -0.87 10.43
CA GLY A 369 14.88 0.42 10.27
C GLY A 369 14.34 1.55 11.15
N SER A 370 14.68 2.79 10.76
CA SER A 370 14.26 3.99 11.50
C SER A 370 12.78 4.31 11.26
N ARG A 371 12.17 5.08 12.17
CA ARG A 371 10.80 5.61 12.00
C ARG A 371 10.56 6.23 10.63
N THR A 372 11.56 6.93 10.08
CA THR A 372 11.52 7.48 8.72
C THR A 372 11.32 6.39 7.66
N GLN A 373 12.08 5.30 7.76
CA GLN A 373 11.99 4.18 6.81
C GLN A 373 10.68 3.42 6.98
N GLN A 374 10.21 3.22 8.21
CA GLN A 374 8.90 2.62 8.49
C GLN A 374 7.77 3.39 7.77
N TYR A 375 7.72 4.73 7.88
CA TYR A 375 6.70 5.52 7.16
C TYR A 375 6.81 5.40 5.64
N LYS A 376 8.02 5.35 5.08
CA LYS A 376 8.20 5.16 3.63
C LYS A 376 7.67 3.81 3.17
N GLN A 377 8.04 2.73 3.89
CA GLN A 377 7.57 1.37 3.64
C GLN A 377 6.03 1.31 3.67
N ILE A 378 5.42 1.77 4.77
CA ILE A 378 3.96 1.79 4.94
C ILE A 378 3.26 2.59 3.83
N GLY A 379 3.78 3.76 3.48
CA GLY A 379 3.14 4.62 2.48
C GLY A 379 3.31 4.14 1.02
N ASN A 380 4.41 3.45 0.71
CA ASN A 380 4.64 2.83 -0.59
C ASN A 380 3.79 1.57 -0.79
N ALA A 381 3.51 0.84 0.29
CA ALA A 381 2.83 -0.45 0.23
C ALA A 381 1.42 -0.42 -0.39
N VAL A 382 1.05 -1.58 -0.95
CA VAL A 382 -0.34 -1.95 -1.23
C VAL A 382 -1.00 -2.39 0.08
N PRO A 383 -2.22 -1.92 0.39
CA PRO A 383 -2.94 -2.38 1.59
C PRO A 383 -3.15 -3.91 1.60
N PRO A 384 -2.74 -4.63 2.65
CA PRO A 384 -2.86 -6.09 2.69
C PRO A 384 -4.26 -6.66 2.50
N LEU A 385 -5.32 -6.04 3.03
CA LEU A 385 -6.69 -6.56 2.81
C LEU A 385 -7.15 -6.45 1.35
N MET A 386 -6.71 -5.41 0.64
CA MET A 386 -6.97 -5.29 -0.81
C MET A 386 -6.15 -6.34 -1.58
N ALA A 387 -4.88 -6.52 -1.22
CA ALA A 387 -4.04 -7.56 -1.81
C ALA A 387 -4.61 -8.97 -1.57
N GLU A 388 -5.15 -9.23 -0.38
CA GLU A 388 -5.80 -10.50 -0.03
C GLU A 388 -7.05 -10.76 -0.88
N ALA A 389 -7.86 -9.73 -1.14
CA ALA A 389 -9.02 -9.85 -2.03
C ALA A 389 -8.60 -10.23 -3.47
N ILE A 390 -7.51 -9.63 -3.97
CA ILE A 390 -6.90 -9.97 -5.27
C ILE A 390 -6.40 -11.42 -5.27
N ALA A 391 -5.59 -11.79 -4.27
CA ALA A 391 -5.02 -13.11 -4.14
C ALA A 391 -6.09 -14.21 -4.03
N LYS A 392 -7.18 -13.96 -3.29
CA LYS A 392 -8.30 -14.89 -3.14
C LYS A 392 -9.01 -15.15 -4.47
N SER A 393 -9.20 -14.13 -5.30
CA SER A 393 -9.77 -14.29 -6.64
C SER A 393 -8.84 -15.10 -7.54
N ILE A 394 -7.55 -14.74 -7.57
CA ILE A 394 -6.53 -15.43 -8.36
C ILE A 394 -6.43 -16.91 -7.95
N LYS A 395 -6.42 -17.22 -6.65
CA LYS A 395 -6.36 -18.59 -6.14
C LYS A 395 -7.52 -19.46 -6.65
N LYS A 396 -8.75 -18.92 -6.63
CA LYS A 396 -9.94 -19.62 -7.13
C LYS A 396 -9.82 -19.95 -8.62
N VAL A 397 -9.23 -19.04 -9.39
CA VAL A 397 -9.03 -19.20 -10.82
C VAL A 397 -7.89 -20.17 -11.13
N LEU A 398 -6.77 -20.09 -10.41
CA LEU A 398 -5.67 -21.06 -10.52
C LEU A 398 -6.06 -22.48 -10.10
N ALA A 399 -7.08 -22.64 -9.25
CA ALA A 399 -7.62 -23.96 -8.87
C ALA A 399 -8.40 -24.67 -9.99
N LYS A 400 -8.71 -23.96 -11.07
CA LYS A 400 -9.36 -24.51 -12.27
C LYS A 400 -8.36 -24.98 -13.33
N LEU A 401 -7.07 -24.63 -13.16
CA LEU A 401 -5.94 -25.02 -14.02
C LEU A 401 -5.20 -26.21 -13.43
#